data_AF-A0A3B4WJ79-F1
#
_entry.id   AF-A0A3B4WJ79-F1
#
_cell.length_a   1.000
_cell.length_b   1.000
_cell.length_c   1.000
_cell.angle_alpha   90.00
_cell.angle_beta   90.00
_cell.angle_gamma   90.00
#
_symmetry.space_group_name_H-M   'P 1'
#
loop_
_entity.id
_entity.type
_entity.pdbx_description
1 polymer ?
#
loop_
_entity_poly.entity_id
_entity_poly.type
_entity_poly.pdbx_seq_one_letter_code
_entity_poly.pdbx_strand_id
1 'polypeptide(L)'
;MGDSKLCLLLLLSTSALALAKRYKTLHKYEYQYEAESLNAINGASPLKNGPRAFCMVEIEVPQTCSFIVRTTGCSLSEVVDMDAEGIAEIIKFKYLTFSFRYPLKVVVEGVYDVKLYPEDGETTTILNIKRGIISALAVPLVEEDKNKNMTYYTINAREDIATDISLNRDLSRCDKFVPMRDYTSPLALISGMHYPLAQLVRSSQTCNYKFDNEKKHMTSGSCTENHILIPFSHKGEYGVTNVGKQELTLVQVSPHNDRVFDHSDIVKGLHMEAVEDKSAVQDKDAGLNLLRELADLTETEGERRAHLFHKLVTMFRGMKTETLSPAIPEAIAVSRVLTYQVLAQEVLMQVLLDSTSPVQKRIAAYLVLMKDPQPHEVAQLANALTNEQDKQVKSFVISHITNILSSTEPETQG
;
A
#
# COMPACT_ATOMS: atom_id res chain seq x y z
N MET A 1 13.46 -10.81 13.40
CA MET A 1 14.02 -9.50 13.00
C MET A 1 13.52 -9.23 11.61
N GLY A 2 12.25 -8.82 11.54
CA GLY A 2 11.52 -8.67 10.29
C GLY A 2 11.51 -7.20 9.92
N ASP A 3 11.78 -6.91 8.65
CA ASP A 3 11.64 -5.59 8.08
C ASP A 3 10.19 -5.12 8.21
N SER A 4 9.97 -4.13 9.08
CA SER A 4 8.71 -3.42 9.21
C SER A 4 8.42 -2.70 7.88
N LYS A 5 7.63 -3.34 7.01
CA LYS A 5 7.17 -2.77 5.74
C LYS A 5 6.28 -1.58 6.00
N LEU A 6 6.75 -0.41 5.59
CA LEU A 6 6.04 0.86 5.71
C LEU A 6 5.19 1.13 4.50
N CYS A 7 3.92 0.76 4.57
CA CYS A 7 2.89 1.32 3.70
C CYS A 7 2.18 2.44 4.47
N LEU A 8 2.72 3.67 4.42
CA LEU A 8 1.89 4.84 4.70
C LEU A 8 0.89 4.97 3.55
N LEU A 9 -0.31 4.42 3.75
CA LEU A 9 -1.48 4.72 2.95
C LEU A 9 -1.85 6.17 3.23
N LEU A 10 -1.70 7.05 2.24
CA LEU A 10 -2.24 8.40 2.27
C LEU A 10 -2.77 8.71 0.88
N LEU A 11 -4.04 8.40 0.67
CA LEU A 11 -4.79 8.78 -0.52
C LEU A 11 -5.51 10.09 -0.21
N LEU A 12 -4.93 11.21 -0.64
CA LEU A 12 -5.62 12.49 -0.61
C LEU A 12 -6.33 12.73 -1.94
N SER A 13 -7.58 13.20 -1.88
CA SER A 13 -8.16 13.95 -3.00
C SER A 13 -7.45 15.30 -3.05
N THR A 14 -6.46 15.41 -3.93
CA THR A 14 -5.64 16.60 -4.09
C THR A 14 -6.30 17.60 -5.01
N SER A 15 -6.66 18.77 -4.51
CA SER A 15 -6.91 19.91 -5.40
C SER A 15 -5.56 20.57 -5.70
N ALA A 16 -5.03 20.20 -6.86
CA ALA A 16 -3.81 20.67 -7.48
C ALA A 16 -3.79 22.21 -7.58
N LEU A 17 -4.93 22.85 -7.92
CA LEU A 17 -5.02 24.31 -8.07
C LEU A 17 -4.62 25.10 -6.82
N ALA A 18 -4.77 24.49 -5.65
CA ALA A 18 -4.42 25.13 -4.40
C ALA A 18 -2.91 25.32 -4.21
N LEU A 19 -2.12 24.34 -4.63
CA LEU A 19 -0.68 24.40 -4.55
C LEU A 19 -0.15 25.54 -5.44
N ALA A 20 -0.74 25.71 -6.63
CA ALA A 20 -0.39 26.79 -7.54
C ALA A 20 -0.71 28.20 -6.99
N LYS A 21 -1.87 28.39 -6.34
CA LYS A 21 -2.29 29.72 -5.85
C LYS A 21 -1.58 30.15 -4.56
N ARG A 22 -1.10 29.20 -3.75
CA ARG A 22 -0.56 29.49 -2.40
C ARG A 22 0.94 29.75 -2.37
N TYR A 23 1.66 29.39 -3.42
CA TYR A 23 3.11 29.50 -3.48
C TYR A 23 3.52 30.57 -4.51
N LYS A 24 4.28 31.56 -4.05
CA LYS A 24 4.73 32.68 -4.87
C LYS A 24 5.91 32.25 -5.73
N THR A 25 5.90 32.66 -6.99
CA THR A 25 7.01 32.41 -7.91
C THR A 25 8.29 33.12 -7.44
N LEU A 26 9.43 32.56 -7.82
CA LEU A 26 10.77 33.06 -7.45
C LEU A 26 10.96 33.13 -5.93
N HIS A 27 10.34 32.21 -5.20
CA HIS A 27 10.53 32.03 -3.77
C HIS A 27 10.86 30.58 -3.48
N LYS A 28 11.55 30.40 -2.37
CA LYS A 28 11.92 29.13 -1.79
C LYS A 28 11.28 29.02 -0.42
N TYR A 29 10.64 27.88 -0.17
CA TYR A 29 9.93 27.59 1.07
C TYR A 29 10.60 26.40 1.73
N GLU A 30 10.94 26.54 3.01
CA GLU A 30 11.57 25.48 3.78
C GLU A 30 10.60 24.99 4.85
N TYR A 31 10.37 23.68 4.87
CA TYR A 31 9.49 23.00 5.82
C TYR A 31 10.28 21.94 6.60
N GLN A 32 9.95 21.84 7.87
CA GLN A 32 10.22 20.66 8.67
C GLN A 32 9.09 19.66 8.45
N TYR A 33 9.42 18.43 8.05
CA TYR A 33 8.49 17.33 7.84
C TYR A 33 8.73 16.22 8.85
N GLU A 34 7.67 15.82 9.54
CA GLU A 34 7.65 14.65 10.42
C GLU A 34 6.52 13.71 10.02
N ALA A 35 6.80 12.42 10.04
CA ALA A 35 5.79 11.40 9.81
C ALA A 35 6.03 10.21 10.73
N GLU A 36 4.95 9.61 11.22
CA GLU A 36 4.99 8.37 11.98
C GLU A 36 3.81 7.48 11.59
N SER A 37 3.95 6.18 11.78
CA SER A 37 2.86 5.21 11.62
C SER A 37 3.01 4.20 12.74
N LEU A 38 2.10 4.24 13.70
CA LEU A 38 2.22 3.47 14.93
C LEU A 38 1.11 2.42 14.99
N ASN A 39 1.51 1.16 15.16
CA ASN A 39 0.61 0.06 15.47
C ASN A 39 0.36 0.00 16.97
N ALA A 40 -0.87 -0.31 17.37
CA ALA A 40 -1.25 -0.45 18.77
C ALA A 40 -2.42 -1.43 18.95
N ILE A 41 -2.55 -2.00 20.15
CA ILE A 41 -3.73 -2.77 20.58
C ILE A 41 -4.48 -1.97 21.64
N ASN A 42 -5.31 -1.03 21.17
CA ASN A 42 -6.02 -0.10 22.03
C ASN A 42 -6.94 -0.83 23.01
N GLY A 43 -6.77 -0.55 24.31
CA GLY A 43 -7.56 -1.12 25.40
C GLY A 43 -6.98 -2.39 26.02
N ALA A 44 -6.02 -3.06 25.36
CA ALA A 44 -5.37 -4.26 25.89
C ALA A 44 -3.91 -4.01 26.30
N SER A 45 -3.20 -3.15 25.55
CA SER A 45 -1.79 -2.86 25.77
C SER A 45 -1.51 -1.37 25.59
N PRO A 46 -0.68 -0.74 26.45
CA PRO A 46 -0.20 0.61 26.21
C PRO A 46 0.88 0.66 25.12
N LEU A 47 1.43 -0.49 24.74
CA LEU A 47 2.56 -0.57 23.81
C LEU A 47 2.17 -0.12 22.41
N LYS A 48 3.07 0.64 21.79
CA LYS A 48 2.99 1.02 20.38
C LYS A 48 4.33 0.79 19.72
N ASN A 49 4.29 0.41 18.46
CA ASN A 49 5.50 0.24 17.68
C ASN A 49 5.30 0.69 16.24
N GLY A 50 6.38 1.20 15.65
CA GLY A 50 6.36 1.58 14.25
C GLY A 50 7.38 2.65 13.90
N PRO A 51 7.50 2.97 12.61
CA PRO A 51 8.38 4.01 12.10
C PRO A 51 8.07 5.40 12.62
N ARG A 52 9.14 6.20 12.62
CA ARG A 52 9.09 7.65 12.59
C ARG A 52 10.18 8.19 11.68
N ALA A 53 9.80 9.11 10.81
CA ALA A 53 10.66 9.79 9.86
C ALA A 53 10.65 11.29 10.14
N PHE A 54 11.82 11.90 9.97
CA PHE A 54 12.00 13.35 10.00
C PHE A 54 12.78 13.74 8.75
N CYS A 55 12.42 14.81 8.06
CA CYS A 55 13.17 15.37 6.94
C CYS A 55 13.00 16.90 6.88
N MET A 56 13.97 17.56 6.25
CA MET A 56 13.81 18.93 5.76
C MET A 56 13.33 18.89 4.32
N VAL A 57 12.30 19.67 4.00
CA VAL A 57 11.69 19.75 2.68
C VAL A 57 11.81 21.18 2.17
N GLU A 58 12.54 21.35 1.08
CA GLU A 58 12.69 22.61 0.38
C GLU A 58 11.83 22.58 -0.89
N ILE A 59 11.05 23.63 -1.11
CA ILE A 59 10.19 23.82 -2.28
C ILE A 59 10.63 25.09 -2.99
N GLU A 60 11.23 24.93 -4.16
CA GLU A 60 11.52 26.03 -5.08
C GLU A 60 10.35 26.20 -6.06
N VAL A 61 10.03 27.46 -6.38
CA VAL A 61 8.93 27.81 -7.30
C VAL A 61 9.50 28.61 -8.49
N PRO A 62 10.17 27.97 -9.47
CA PRO A 62 10.79 28.70 -10.58
C PRO A 62 9.77 29.49 -11.43
N GLN A 63 8.58 28.91 -11.61
CA GLN A 63 7.47 29.49 -12.34
C GLN A 63 6.13 29.00 -11.77
N THR A 64 5.03 29.63 -12.17
CA THR A 64 3.68 29.28 -11.69
C THR A 64 3.38 27.80 -11.98
N CYS A 65 2.79 27.10 -11.01
CA CYS A 65 2.43 25.68 -11.09
C CYS A 65 3.60 24.70 -11.28
N SER A 66 4.85 25.14 -11.21
CA SER A 66 6.04 24.29 -11.37
C SER A 66 6.90 24.36 -10.13
N PHE A 67 7.21 23.21 -9.56
CA PHE A 67 7.88 23.11 -8.26
C PHE A 67 9.06 22.16 -8.34
N ILE A 68 10.16 22.51 -7.69
CA ILE A 68 11.29 21.61 -7.46
C ILE A 68 11.34 21.33 -5.97
N VAL A 69 11.14 20.07 -5.61
CA VAL A 69 11.09 19.63 -4.21
C VAL A 69 12.35 18.86 -3.88
N ARG A 70 13.12 19.36 -2.92
CA ARG A 70 14.32 18.71 -2.40
C ARG A 70 14.05 18.25 -0.98
N THR A 71 14.43 17.01 -0.69
CA THR A 71 14.28 16.43 0.64
C THR A 71 15.67 16.12 1.18
N THR A 72 16.03 16.71 2.30
CA THR A 72 17.38 16.62 2.88
C THR A 72 17.32 16.38 4.39
N GLY A 73 18.46 16.07 5.01
CA GLY A 73 18.54 15.92 6.46
C GLY A 73 17.62 14.84 7.04
N CYS A 74 17.27 13.83 6.24
CA CYS A 74 16.32 12.81 6.68
C CYS A 74 16.90 11.89 7.74
N SER A 75 16.07 11.52 8.73
CA SER A 75 16.36 10.48 9.70
C SER A 75 15.16 9.54 9.84
N LEU A 76 15.45 8.25 10.00
CA LEU A 76 14.45 7.23 10.28
C LEU A 76 14.75 6.57 11.62
N SER A 77 13.70 6.39 12.40
CA SER A 77 13.72 5.71 13.68
C SER A 77 12.52 4.78 13.79
N GLU A 78 12.60 3.82 14.71
CA GLU A 78 11.48 2.97 15.08
C GLU A 78 11.16 3.20 16.55
N VAL A 79 9.90 3.47 16.83
CA VAL A 79 9.33 3.32 18.16
C VAL A 79 9.17 1.82 18.38
N VAL A 80 9.87 1.27 19.37
CA VAL A 80 9.85 -0.18 19.64
C VAL A 80 9.03 -0.52 20.87
N ASP A 81 9.00 0.39 21.85
CA ASP A 81 8.32 0.18 23.10
C ASP A 81 7.88 1.52 23.73
N MET A 82 7.10 1.45 24.80
CA MET A 82 6.82 2.58 25.68
C MET A 82 7.30 2.25 27.09
N ASP A 83 8.01 3.19 27.71
CA ASP A 83 8.39 3.05 29.12
C ASP A 83 7.17 3.19 30.06
N ALA A 84 7.40 2.97 31.35
CA ALA A 84 6.35 3.01 32.37
C ALA A 84 5.69 4.40 32.51
N GLU A 85 6.36 5.44 32.03
CA GLU A 85 5.94 6.84 32.02
C GLU A 85 5.25 7.24 30.70
N GLY A 86 5.18 6.33 29.72
CA GLY A 86 4.54 6.55 28.41
C GLY A 86 5.43 7.25 27.38
N ILE A 87 6.74 7.34 27.63
CA ILE A 87 7.73 7.85 26.68
C ILE A 87 8.12 6.72 25.74
N ALA A 88 8.15 7.04 24.45
CA ALA A 88 8.54 6.10 23.40
C ALA A 88 10.03 5.74 23.53
N GLU A 89 10.34 4.45 23.62
CA GLU A 89 11.69 3.96 23.39
C GLU A 89 11.96 3.93 21.88
N ILE A 90 12.94 4.73 21.44
CA ILE A 90 13.22 4.99 20.03
C ILE A 90 14.57 4.40 19.64
N ILE A 91 14.55 3.44 18.73
CA ILE A 91 15.76 2.94 18.08
C ILE A 91 16.00 3.74 16.81
N LYS A 92 17.12 4.47 16.75
CA LYS A 92 17.53 5.17 15.54
C LYS A 92 18.23 4.21 14.59
N PHE A 93 17.73 4.10 13.36
CA PHE A 93 18.44 3.37 12.33
C PHE A 93 19.62 4.20 11.84
N LYS A 94 20.84 3.69 12.09
CA LYS A 94 22.08 4.34 11.62
C LYS A 94 22.38 4.04 10.14
N TYR A 95 21.69 3.06 9.55
CA TYR A 95 22.03 2.47 8.25
C TYR A 95 20.81 2.16 7.38
N LEU A 96 19.91 3.13 7.19
CA LEU A 96 19.12 3.12 5.97
C LEU A 96 19.64 4.27 5.11
N THR A 97 20.40 3.92 4.08
CA THR A 97 20.79 4.82 3.00
C THR A 97 19.57 5.13 2.13
N PHE A 98 18.48 5.63 2.73
CA PHE A 98 17.45 6.37 2.00
C PHE A 98 18.09 7.68 1.57
N SER A 99 18.86 7.64 0.48
CA SER A 99 19.38 8.85 -0.12
C SER A 99 18.24 9.47 -0.91
N PHE A 100 17.60 10.50 -0.34
CA PHE A 100 16.74 11.43 -1.07
C PHE A 100 17.60 12.31 -2.00
N ARG A 101 18.42 11.66 -2.83
CA ARG A 101 19.47 12.28 -3.63
C ARG A 101 18.90 13.20 -4.68
N TYR A 102 17.82 12.75 -5.31
CA TYR A 102 17.25 13.39 -6.48
C TYR A 102 16.20 14.41 -6.08
N PRO A 103 16.16 15.61 -6.68
CA PRO A 103 15.00 16.48 -6.58
C PRO A 103 13.79 15.84 -7.26
N LEU A 104 12.59 16.13 -6.78
CA LEU A 104 11.35 15.79 -7.47
C LEU A 104 10.76 17.03 -8.09
N LYS A 105 10.55 16.99 -9.41
CA LYS A 105 9.87 18.06 -10.13
C LYS A 105 8.38 17.76 -10.15
N VAL A 106 7.57 18.77 -9.88
CA VAL A 106 6.12 18.65 -9.78
C VAL A 106 5.48 19.72 -10.65
N VAL A 107 4.57 19.30 -11.51
CA VAL A 107 3.74 20.20 -12.31
C VAL A 107 2.28 20.00 -11.94
N VAL A 108 1.59 21.11 -11.77
CA VAL A 108 0.18 21.15 -11.41
C VAL A 108 -0.61 21.63 -12.62
N GLU A 109 -1.45 20.78 -13.18
CA GLU A 109 -2.33 21.10 -14.30
C GLU A 109 -3.80 21.05 -13.84
N GLY A 110 -4.57 22.10 -14.12
CA GLY A 110 -5.98 22.16 -13.73
C GLY A 110 -6.23 21.99 -12.21
N VAL A 111 -7.41 21.50 -11.85
CA VAL A 111 -7.86 21.48 -10.45
C VAL A 111 -7.40 20.25 -9.67
N TYR A 112 -7.20 19.11 -10.32
CA TYR A 112 -6.91 17.83 -9.65
C TYR A 112 -5.75 17.05 -10.27
N ASP A 113 -5.04 17.58 -11.27
CA ASP A 113 -3.97 16.86 -11.95
C ASP A 113 -2.58 17.31 -11.44
N VAL A 114 -1.92 16.39 -10.72
CA VAL A 114 -0.55 16.57 -10.20
C VAL A 114 0.35 15.56 -10.89
N LYS A 115 1.28 16.06 -11.69
CA LYS A 115 2.27 15.26 -12.41
C LYS A 115 3.61 15.33 -11.70
N LEU A 116 4.18 14.16 -11.45
CA LEU A 116 5.46 13.98 -10.80
C LEU A 116 6.49 13.55 -11.84
N TYR A 117 7.64 14.22 -11.85
CA TYR A 117 8.75 13.94 -12.74
C TYR A 117 9.98 13.56 -11.90
N PRO A 118 10.12 12.27 -11.56
CA PRO A 118 11.30 11.76 -10.88
C PRO A 118 12.52 11.72 -11.81
N GLU A 119 13.71 11.73 -11.22
CA GLU A 119 14.97 11.49 -11.93
C GLU A 119 15.19 9.99 -12.15
N ASP A 120 16.03 9.66 -13.15
CA ASP A 120 16.45 8.29 -13.42
C ASP A 120 17.15 7.67 -12.21
N GLY A 121 16.71 6.47 -11.83
CA GLY A 121 17.23 5.73 -10.68
C GLY A 121 16.52 5.99 -9.35
N GLU A 122 15.51 6.87 -9.32
CA GLU A 122 14.63 7.03 -8.16
C GLU A 122 13.87 5.73 -7.87
N THR A 123 13.95 5.24 -6.63
CA THR A 123 13.24 4.00 -6.25
C THR A 123 11.77 4.27 -5.98
N THR A 124 10.90 3.29 -6.26
CA THR A 124 9.45 3.40 -5.96
C THR A 124 9.19 3.72 -4.49
N THR A 125 9.99 3.16 -3.57
CA THR A 125 9.88 3.43 -2.12
C THR A 125 10.13 4.90 -1.79
N ILE A 126 11.22 5.49 -2.29
CA ILE A 126 11.50 6.92 -2.08
C ILE A 126 10.42 7.78 -2.74
N LEU A 127 10.03 7.44 -3.97
CA LEU A 127 9.01 8.19 -4.69
C LEU A 127 7.66 8.16 -3.96
N ASN A 128 7.29 7.04 -3.33
CA ASN A 128 6.09 6.94 -2.49
C ASN A 128 6.19 7.84 -1.25
N ILE A 129 7.35 7.91 -0.58
CA ILE A 129 7.52 8.85 0.54
C ILE A 129 7.34 10.31 0.05
N LYS A 130 7.94 10.65 -1.10
CA LYS A 130 7.75 11.98 -1.70
C LYS A 130 6.31 12.24 -2.11
N ARG A 131 5.59 11.26 -2.66
CA ARG A 131 4.14 11.34 -2.92
C ARG A 131 3.37 11.69 -1.65
N GLY A 132 3.73 11.11 -0.52
CA GLY A 132 3.16 11.46 0.80
C GLY A 132 3.38 12.92 1.17
N ILE A 133 4.60 13.44 0.99
CA ILE A 133 4.94 14.87 1.24
C ILE A 133 4.14 15.80 0.31
N ILE A 134 4.14 15.53 -1.00
CA ILE A 134 3.40 16.34 -1.99
C ILE A 134 1.90 16.31 -1.70
N SER A 135 1.38 15.16 -1.30
CA SER A 135 -0.01 15.00 -0.88
C SER A 135 -0.30 15.96 0.28
N ALA A 136 0.47 15.93 1.37
CA ALA A 136 0.24 16.80 2.53
C ALA A 136 0.32 18.31 2.21
N LEU A 137 1.02 18.70 1.14
CA LEU A 137 1.09 20.09 0.65
C LEU A 137 -0.11 20.47 -0.24
N ALA A 138 -0.77 19.50 -0.88
CA ALA A 138 -1.87 19.71 -1.83
C ALA A 138 -3.23 19.91 -1.13
N VAL A 139 -3.33 20.96 -0.30
CA VAL A 139 -4.52 21.29 0.50
C VAL A 139 -5.63 21.88 -0.38
N PRO A 140 -6.86 21.34 -0.41
CA PRO A 140 -7.90 21.86 -1.31
C PRO A 140 -8.24 23.35 -1.18
N LEU A 141 -8.58 23.98 -2.31
CA LEU A 141 -9.21 25.31 -2.31
C LEU A 141 -10.67 25.18 -1.85
N VAL A 142 -11.07 26.06 -0.94
CA VAL A 142 -12.43 26.11 -0.37
C VAL A 142 -13.42 26.79 -1.33
N GLU A 143 -12.91 27.55 -2.29
CA GLU A 143 -13.72 28.28 -3.26
C GLU A 143 -13.98 27.40 -4.48
N GLU A 144 -15.26 27.02 -4.61
CA GLU A 144 -15.88 26.40 -5.78
C GLU A 144 -15.47 24.96 -6.10
N ASP A 145 -15.90 24.01 -5.27
CA ASP A 145 -16.76 22.93 -5.77
C ASP A 145 -17.29 22.05 -4.64
N LYS A 146 -18.61 21.80 -4.67
CA LYS A 146 -19.29 20.82 -3.81
C LYS A 146 -18.81 19.42 -4.21
N ASN A 147 -17.68 19.01 -3.65
CA ASN A 147 -17.14 17.68 -3.88
C ASN A 147 -18.10 16.66 -3.26
N LYS A 148 -18.87 15.97 -4.12
CA LYS A 148 -20.00 15.09 -3.74
C LYS A 148 -19.62 13.90 -2.85
N ASN A 149 -18.33 13.62 -2.65
CA ASN A 149 -17.83 12.44 -1.94
C ASN A 149 -16.93 12.76 -0.72
N MET A 150 -16.90 13.99 -0.19
CA MET A 150 -16.05 14.33 0.97
C MET A 150 -16.86 14.63 2.26
N THR A 151 -16.51 13.89 3.31
CA THR A 151 -17.17 13.81 4.62
C THR A 151 -16.82 15.00 5.54
N TYR A 152 -17.52 16.13 5.39
CA TYR A 152 -17.52 17.32 6.27
C TYR A 152 -16.21 18.16 6.32
N TYR A 153 -16.38 19.47 6.14
CA TYR A 153 -15.35 20.50 6.34
C TYR A 153 -15.80 21.42 7.48
N THR A 154 -14.89 21.75 8.40
CA THR A 154 -15.12 22.81 9.38
C THR A 154 -14.11 23.91 9.12
N ILE A 155 -14.60 25.10 8.78
CA ILE A 155 -13.80 26.29 8.58
C ILE A 155 -13.97 27.13 9.83
N ASN A 156 -12.91 27.23 10.63
CA ASN A 156 -12.87 28.22 11.70
C ASN A 156 -12.24 29.49 11.12
N ALA A 157 -13.07 30.35 10.52
CA ALA A 157 -12.63 31.67 10.07
C ALA A 157 -12.73 32.66 11.25
N ARG A 158 -11.61 33.26 11.64
CA ARG A 158 -11.62 34.55 12.34
C ARG A 158 -11.40 35.61 11.27
N GLU A 159 -12.46 36.37 10.97
CA GLU A 159 -12.47 37.54 10.06
C GLU A 159 -12.10 37.21 8.60
N ASP A 160 -13.13 37.01 7.76
CA ASP A 160 -13.16 36.97 6.27
C ASP A 160 -12.11 36.13 5.50
N ILE A 161 -11.22 35.40 6.17
CA ILE A 161 -10.21 34.52 5.59
C ILE A 161 -10.19 33.23 6.43
N ALA A 162 -10.22 32.06 5.76
CA ALA A 162 -10.04 30.77 6.43
C ALA A 162 -8.60 30.65 6.95
N THR A 163 -8.36 31.03 8.21
CA THR A 163 -7.06 30.89 8.90
C THR A 163 -6.74 29.44 9.23
N ASP A 164 -7.78 28.64 9.47
CA ASP A 164 -7.69 27.23 9.83
C ASP A 164 -8.67 26.40 8.97
N ILE A 165 -8.14 25.37 8.29
CA ILE A 165 -8.94 24.42 7.50
C ILE A 165 -8.85 23.05 8.16
N SER A 166 -9.99 22.52 8.60
CA SER A 166 -10.12 21.15 9.07
C SER A 166 -10.87 20.28 8.06
N LEU A 167 -10.25 19.18 7.65
CA LEU A 167 -10.80 18.19 6.72
C LEU A 167 -10.96 16.86 7.45
N ASN A 168 -12.15 16.27 7.35
CA ASN A 168 -12.37 14.88 7.76
C ASN A 168 -12.71 14.04 6.52
N ARG A 169 -12.23 12.80 6.46
CA ARG A 169 -12.43 11.90 5.32
C ARG A 169 -12.68 10.49 5.80
N ASP A 170 -13.71 9.86 5.24
CA ASP A 170 -13.94 8.43 5.35
C ASP A 170 -13.26 7.75 4.16
N LEU A 171 -12.13 7.08 4.41
CA LEU A 171 -11.31 6.48 3.36
C LEU A 171 -11.89 5.15 2.85
N SER A 172 -12.90 4.60 3.54
CA SER A 172 -13.60 3.38 3.10
C SER A 172 -14.45 3.60 1.85
N ARG A 173 -14.70 4.85 1.45
CA ARG A 173 -15.60 5.23 0.34
C ARG A 173 -14.88 5.84 -0.86
N CYS A 174 -13.55 5.73 -0.93
CA CYS A 174 -12.79 6.34 -2.01
C CYS A 174 -12.98 5.62 -3.36
N ASP A 175 -13.32 6.36 -4.41
CA ASP A 175 -13.70 5.85 -5.75
C ASP A 175 -12.58 5.12 -6.51
N LYS A 176 -11.32 5.28 -6.08
CA LYS A 176 -10.12 4.63 -6.67
C LYS A 176 -9.38 3.73 -5.70
N PHE A 177 -10.02 3.36 -4.59
CA PHE A 177 -9.41 2.43 -3.66
C PHE A 177 -9.47 1.02 -4.26
N VAL A 178 -8.33 0.53 -4.76
CA VAL A 178 -8.17 -0.87 -5.14
C VAL A 178 -7.64 -1.59 -3.91
N PRO A 179 -8.47 -2.40 -3.20
CA PRO A 179 -8.00 -3.13 -2.04
C PRO A 179 -6.84 -4.05 -2.46
N MET A 180 -5.77 -4.08 -1.65
CA MET A 180 -4.80 -5.16 -1.76
C MET A 180 -5.55 -6.48 -1.53
N ARG A 181 -5.68 -7.27 -2.59
CA ARG A 181 -6.16 -8.65 -2.52
C ARG A 181 -4.92 -9.49 -2.26
N ASP A 182 -4.74 -9.94 -1.03
CA ASP A 182 -3.73 -10.94 -0.70
C ASP A 182 -4.30 -12.33 -0.91
N TYR A 183 -3.46 -13.26 -1.33
CA TYR A 183 -3.82 -14.64 -1.61
C TYR A 183 -4.43 -15.31 -0.36
N THR A 184 -5.76 -15.42 -0.34
CA THR A 184 -6.48 -16.06 0.76
C THR A 184 -6.15 -17.56 0.77
N SER A 185 -5.98 -18.12 1.97
CA SER A 185 -5.81 -19.56 2.14
C SER A 185 -7.00 -20.30 1.49
N PRO A 186 -6.79 -21.44 0.81
CA PRO A 186 -7.88 -22.27 0.29
C PRO A 186 -8.93 -22.64 1.36
N LEU A 187 -8.58 -22.60 2.64
CA LEU A 187 -9.48 -22.79 3.78
C LEU A 187 -10.42 -21.60 4.04
N ALA A 188 -10.01 -20.37 3.73
CA ALA A 188 -10.87 -19.18 3.82
C ALA A 188 -12.06 -19.28 2.84
N LEU A 189 -11.87 -20.00 1.73
CA LEU A 189 -12.89 -20.28 0.72
C LEU A 189 -13.90 -21.35 1.15
N ILE A 190 -13.54 -22.26 2.07
CA ILE A 190 -14.47 -23.28 2.61
C ILE A 190 -15.29 -22.71 3.77
N SER A 191 -14.73 -21.72 4.47
CA SER A 191 -15.34 -21.09 5.65
C SER A 191 -16.16 -19.84 5.32
N GLY A 192 -16.32 -19.48 4.04
CA GLY A 192 -17.09 -18.30 3.61
C GLY A 192 -16.43 -16.96 3.97
N MET A 193 -15.12 -16.95 4.22
CA MET A 193 -14.37 -15.74 4.59
C MET A 193 -13.75 -15.04 3.37
N HIS A 194 -14.51 -14.93 2.28
CA HIS A 194 -14.09 -14.24 1.05
C HIS A 194 -14.40 -12.75 1.16
N TYR A 195 -13.68 -12.04 2.04
CA TYR A 195 -13.78 -10.59 2.18
C TYR A 195 -12.44 -9.97 1.79
N PRO A 196 -12.40 -8.93 0.91
CA PRO A 196 -11.20 -8.15 0.71
C PRO A 196 -10.67 -7.66 2.07
N LEU A 197 -9.37 -7.80 2.35
CA LEU A 197 -8.77 -7.35 3.62
C LEU A 197 -9.14 -5.90 3.96
N ALA A 198 -9.32 -5.07 2.96
CA ALA A 198 -9.76 -3.69 3.15
C ALA A 198 -11.18 -3.54 3.72
N GLN A 199 -12.08 -4.50 3.50
CA GLN A 199 -13.40 -4.51 4.15
C GLN A 199 -13.30 -4.89 5.63
N LEU A 200 -12.17 -5.46 6.05
CA LEU A 200 -11.86 -5.71 7.45
C LEU A 200 -11.19 -4.51 8.12
N VAL A 201 -10.86 -3.43 7.40
CA VAL A 201 -10.18 -2.27 7.96
C VAL A 201 -11.00 -1.01 7.72
N ARG A 202 -11.48 -0.39 8.80
CA ARG A 202 -12.12 0.92 8.72
C ARG A 202 -11.06 2.01 8.82
N SER A 203 -11.04 2.91 7.84
CA SER A 203 -10.00 3.93 7.70
C SER A 203 -10.62 5.32 7.67
N SER A 204 -10.05 6.25 8.43
CA SER A 204 -10.49 7.64 8.51
C SER A 204 -9.30 8.58 8.60
N GLN A 205 -9.43 9.80 8.08
CA GLN A 205 -8.37 10.79 8.11
C GLN A 205 -8.89 12.15 8.53
N THR A 206 -8.17 12.81 9.44
CA THR A 206 -8.40 14.18 9.87
C THR A 206 -7.16 15.02 9.58
N CYS A 207 -7.30 16.09 8.83
CA CYS A 207 -6.22 17.04 8.54
C CYS A 207 -6.58 18.45 9.00
N ASN A 208 -5.62 19.13 9.61
CA ASN A 208 -5.73 20.52 10.06
C ASN A 208 -4.60 21.34 9.43
N TYR A 209 -4.96 22.44 8.79
CA TYR A 209 -4.02 23.31 8.11
C TYR A 209 -4.16 24.74 8.60
N LYS A 210 -3.01 25.41 8.74
CA LYS A 210 -2.91 26.84 9.06
C LYS A 210 -2.22 27.57 7.92
N PHE A 211 -2.67 28.80 7.68
CA PHE A 211 -2.17 29.64 6.60
C PHE A 211 -1.71 30.99 7.12
N ASP A 212 -0.74 31.57 6.41
CA ASP A 212 -0.35 32.96 6.63
C ASP A 212 -1.48 33.90 6.19
N ASN A 213 -1.88 34.82 7.06
CA ASN A 213 -3.04 35.69 6.84
C ASN A 213 -2.88 36.61 5.62
N GLU A 214 -1.66 37.08 5.35
CA GLU A 214 -1.38 38.03 4.28
C GLU A 214 -0.94 37.31 2.99
N LYS A 215 0.02 36.41 3.12
CA LYS A 215 0.71 35.74 2.02
C LYS A 215 0.03 34.45 1.58
N LYS A 216 -0.95 33.95 2.34
CA LYS A 216 -1.83 32.79 2.02
C LYS A 216 -1.15 31.42 1.85
N HIS A 217 0.17 31.33 2.01
CA HIS A 217 0.91 30.07 1.98
C HIS A 217 0.68 29.27 3.27
N MET A 218 0.84 27.95 3.21
CA MET A 218 0.65 27.07 4.36
C MET A 218 1.79 27.27 5.37
N THR A 219 1.45 27.57 6.62
CA THR A 219 2.41 27.71 7.73
C THR A 219 2.54 26.42 8.53
N SER A 220 1.46 25.66 8.66
CA SER A 220 1.51 24.31 9.23
C SER A 220 0.41 23.41 8.65
N GLY A 221 0.69 22.12 8.51
CA GLY A 221 -0.28 21.08 8.20
C GLY A 221 -0.08 19.90 9.14
N SER A 222 -1.16 19.35 9.68
CA SER A 222 -1.14 18.17 10.55
C SER A 222 -2.25 17.22 10.13
N CYS A 223 -1.89 16.03 9.65
CA CYS A 223 -2.82 14.99 9.26
C CYS A 223 -2.67 13.77 10.17
N THR A 224 -3.80 13.24 10.62
CA THR A 224 -3.89 12.00 11.38
C THR A 224 -4.80 11.04 10.62
N GLU A 225 -4.25 9.92 10.20
CA GLU A 225 -4.96 8.81 9.60
C GLU A 225 -5.07 7.67 10.61
N ASN A 226 -6.26 7.09 10.73
CA ASN A 226 -6.55 6.03 11.67
C ASN A 226 -7.14 4.84 10.92
N HIS A 227 -6.53 3.68 11.10
CA HIS A 227 -6.97 2.40 10.57
C HIS A 227 -7.29 1.48 11.72
N ILE A 228 -8.51 0.95 11.78
CA ILE A 228 -8.92 -0.04 12.77
C ILE A 228 -9.32 -1.33 12.09
N LEU A 229 -8.72 -2.45 12.54
CA LEU A 229 -9.14 -3.78 12.13
C LEU A 229 -10.50 -4.07 12.78
N ILE A 230 -11.54 -4.17 11.95
CA ILE A 230 -12.94 -4.36 12.36
C ILE A 230 -13.13 -5.69 13.09
N PRO A 231 -12.60 -6.84 12.62
CA PRO A 231 -12.59 -8.06 13.41
C PRO A 231 -12.00 -7.82 14.80
N PHE A 232 -12.75 -8.20 15.84
CA PHE A 232 -12.37 -8.01 17.25
C PHE A 232 -12.31 -6.56 17.75
N SER A 233 -12.76 -5.59 16.94
CA SER A 233 -12.90 -4.21 17.42
C SER A 233 -14.14 -4.03 18.29
N HIS A 234 -14.08 -3.10 19.24
CA HIS A 234 -15.22 -2.69 20.05
C HIS A 234 -15.42 -1.18 19.99
N LYS A 235 -16.66 -0.75 19.79
CA LYS A 235 -17.09 0.67 19.68
C LYS A 235 -16.32 1.49 18.64
N GLY A 236 -15.53 0.85 17.78
CA GLY A 236 -14.74 1.53 16.78
C GLY A 236 -13.48 2.25 17.28
N GLU A 237 -13.09 2.00 18.55
CA GLU A 237 -11.95 2.66 19.22
C GLU A 237 -10.96 1.63 19.80
N TYR A 238 -11.46 0.49 20.27
CA TYR A 238 -10.67 -0.57 20.87
C TYR A 238 -10.39 -1.68 19.86
N GLY A 239 -9.18 -2.25 19.90
CA GLY A 239 -8.74 -3.31 19.01
C GLY A 239 -7.37 -3.01 18.37
N VAL A 240 -7.05 -3.75 17.31
CA VAL A 240 -5.82 -3.55 16.54
C VAL A 240 -5.98 -2.32 15.68
N THR A 241 -5.08 -1.35 15.88
CA THR A 241 -5.09 -0.06 15.18
C THR A 241 -3.74 0.28 14.60
N ASN A 242 -3.74 1.01 13.50
CA ASN A 242 -2.59 1.75 13.00
C ASN A 242 -2.97 3.22 12.90
N VAL A 243 -2.16 4.09 13.51
CA VAL A 243 -2.34 5.54 13.45
C VAL A 243 -1.15 6.14 12.72
N GLY A 244 -1.40 6.67 11.52
CA GLY A 244 -0.46 7.45 10.74
C GLY A 244 -0.57 8.92 11.10
N LYS A 245 0.53 9.59 11.40
CA LYS A 245 0.56 11.04 11.64
C LYS A 245 1.58 11.69 10.72
N GLN A 246 1.23 12.84 10.17
CA GLN A 246 2.12 13.67 9.36
C GLN A 246 2.02 15.12 9.79
N GLU A 247 3.17 15.77 9.92
CA GLU A 247 3.27 17.18 10.25
C GLU A 247 4.23 17.89 9.29
N LEU A 248 3.80 19.03 8.78
CA LEU A 248 4.60 19.97 8.01
C LEU A 248 4.56 21.31 8.73
N THR A 249 5.72 21.85 9.08
CA THR A 249 5.84 23.17 9.71
C THR A 249 6.78 24.05 8.90
N LEU A 250 6.28 25.21 8.47
CA LEU A 250 7.09 26.17 7.73
C LEU A 250 8.18 26.74 8.65
N VAL A 251 9.42 26.66 8.18
CA VAL A 251 10.59 27.23 8.86
C VAL A 251 10.83 28.64 8.34
N GLN A 252 10.91 28.80 7.02
CA GLN A 252 11.17 30.10 6.41
C GLN A 252 10.73 30.18 4.95
N VAL A 253 10.59 31.41 4.47
CA VAL A 253 10.38 31.75 3.06
C VAL A 253 11.44 32.77 2.65
N SER A 254 12.15 32.49 1.56
CA SER A 254 13.20 33.36 1.03
C SER A 254 13.01 33.66 -0.46
N PRO A 255 13.40 34.84 -0.95
CA PRO A 255 13.47 35.10 -2.39
C PRO A 255 14.49 34.16 -3.05
N HIS A 256 14.15 33.63 -4.22
CA HIS A 256 14.99 32.72 -4.98
C HIS A 256 14.78 32.93 -6.48
N ASN A 257 15.74 33.59 -7.13
CA ASN A 257 15.62 34.03 -8.52
C ASN A 257 16.19 33.01 -9.53
N ASP A 258 15.85 31.73 -9.37
CA ASP A 258 16.09 30.72 -10.41
C ASP A 258 14.79 30.46 -11.18
N ARG A 259 14.88 30.43 -12.50
CA ARG A 259 13.77 30.19 -13.43
C ARG A 259 13.94 28.91 -14.23
N VAL A 260 15.06 28.21 -14.08
CA VAL A 260 15.34 26.98 -14.81
C VAL A 260 14.42 25.89 -14.30
N PHE A 261 13.64 25.29 -15.20
CA PHE A 261 12.76 24.18 -14.89
C PHE A 261 12.71 23.21 -16.07
N ASP A 262 13.67 22.30 -16.09
CA ASP A 262 13.71 21.20 -17.07
C ASP A 262 13.35 19.90 -16.36
N HIS A 263 12.37 19.16 -16.85
CA HIS A 263 11.96 17.87 -16.26
C HIS A 263 12.28 16.70 -17.21
N SER A 264 12.35 15.50 -16.66
CA SER A 264 12.50 14.27 -17.45
C SER A 264 11.21 13.97 -18.23
N ASP A 265 11.29 13.04 -19.19
CA ASP A 265 10.10 12.52 -19.89
C ASP A 265 9.31 11.49 -19.06
N ILE A 266 9.82 11.14 -17.86
CA ILE A 266 9.20 10.15 -16.98
C ILE A 266 8.08 10.83 -16.20
N VAL A 267 6.83 10.53 -16.58
CA VAL A 267 5.64 11.08 -15.91
C VAL A 267 5.03 10.04 -14.97
N LYS A 268 4.81 10.44 -13.72
CA LYS A 268 4.16 9.64 -12.69
C LYS A 268 3.01 10.39 -12.03
N GLY A 269 1.99 9.65 -11.59
CA GLY A 269 0.89 10.20 -10.80
C GLY A 269 1.19 10.24 -9.30
N LEU A 270 0.33 10.93 -8.57
CA LEU A 270 0.43 11.09 -7.11
C LEU A 270 0.02 9.83 -6.32
N HIS A 271 -0.79 8.95 -6.90
CA HIS A 271 -1.18 7.69 -6.27
C HIS A 271 0.05 6.82 -5.96
N MET A 272 0.04 6.21 -4.77
CA MET A 272 1.09 5.27 -4.36
C MET A 272 1.13 4.07 -5.30
N GLU A 273 2.34 3.62 -5.63
CA GLU A 273 2.56 2.40 -6.40
C GLU A 273 2.98 1.27 -5.45
N ALA A 274 2.51 0.05 -5.72
CA ALA A 274 2.98 -1.12 -4.96
C ALA A 274 4.50 -1.28 -5.13
N VAL A 275 5.19 -1.53 -4.02
CA VAL A 275 6.62 -1.83 -4.04
C VAL A 275 6.78 -3.33 -4.10
N GLU A 276 7.35 -3.85 -5.19
CA GLU A 276 7.73 -5.26 -5.28
C GLU A 276 8.75 -5.59 -4.19
N ASP A 277 8.48 -6.65 -3.43
CA ASP A 277 9.38 -7.10 -2.39
C ASP A 277 10.64 -7.75 -2.96
N LYS A 278 11.65 -6.93 -3.25
CA LYS A 278 12.96 -7.40 -3.72
C LYS A 278 13.81 -8.05 -2.62
N SER A 279 13.34 -8.07 -1.36
CA SER A 279 14.03 -8.68 -0.22
C SER A 279 13.72 -10.17 -0.07
N ALA A 280 12.76 -10.69 -0.84
CA ALA A 280 12.41 -12.10 -0.81
C ALA A 280 13.63 -12.97 -1.13
N VAL A 281 13.91 -13.90 -0.22
CA VAL A 281 15.01 -14.86 -0.33
C VAL A 281 14.84 -15.70 -1.59
N GLN A 282 15.70 -15.47 -2.58
CA GLN A 282 15.74 -16.23 -3.85
C GLN A 282 16.58 -17.50 -3.72
N ASP A 283 16.37 -18.25 -2.64
CA ASP A 283 17.13 -19.46 -2.33
C ASP A 283 16.17 -20.66 -2.29
N LYS A 284 16.26 -21.48 -3.35
CA LYS A 284 15.49 -22.71 -3.50
C LYS A 284 15.76 -23.69 -2.34
N ASP A 285 17.02 -23.87 -1.96
CA ASP A 285 17.41 -24.88 -0.96
C ASP A 285 16.96 -24.48 0.43
N ALA A 286 16.99 -23.19 0.75
CA ALA A 286 16.41 -22.65 1.99
C ALA A 286 14.91 -22.97 2.08
N GLY A 287 14.18 -22.80 0.98
CA GLY A 287 12.76 -23.14 0.89
C GLY A 287 12.50 -24.64 1.08
N LEU A 288 13.28 -25.50 0.41
CA LEU A 288 13.16 -26.94 0.53
C LEU A 288 13.50 -27.45 1.94
N ASN A 289 14.48 -26.83 2.61
CA ASN A 289 14.84 -27.18 3.98
C ASN A 289 13.71 -26.85 4.97
N LEU A 290 13.06 -25.69 4.82
CA LEU A 290 11.87 -25.35 5.62
C LEU A 290 10.74 -26.36 5.40
N LEU A 291 10.52 -26.78 4.16
CA LEU A 291 9.51 -27.78 3.83
C LEU A 291 9.81 -29.14 4.47
N ARG A 292 11.08 -29.58 4.47
CA ARG A 292 11.53 -30.82 5.14
C ARG A 292 11.31 -30.73 6.65
N GLU A 293 11.77 -29.64 7.28
CA GLU A 293 11.56 -29.41 8.71
C GLU A 293 10.06 -29.49 9.07
N LEU A 294 9.20 -28.89 8.25
CA LEU A 294 7.76 -28.91 8.48
C LEU A 294 7.11 -30.27 8.28
N ALA A 295 7.61 -31.06 7.33
CA ALA A 295 7.14 -32.42 7.08
C ALA A 295 7.51 -33.37 8.22
N ASP A 296 8.66 -33.16 8.87
CA ASP A 296 9.18 -33.99 9.95
C ASP A 296 8.63 -33.62 11.34
N LEU A 297 7.98 -32.46 11.50
CA LEU A 297 7.37 -32.04 12.76
C LEU A 297 6.28 -33.02 13.22
N THR A 298 6.23 -33.28 14.53
CA THR A 298 5.16 -34.10 15.14
C THR A 298 3.87 -33.30 15.35
N GLU A 299 2.75 -33.98 15.60
CA GLU A 299 1.44 -33.33 15.80
C GLU A 299 1.37 -32.45 17.06
N THR A 300 2.27 -32.67 18.03
CA THR A 300 2.31 -31.90 19.29
C THR A 300 2.94 -30.52 19.14
N GLU A 301 3.65 -30.25 18.04
CA GLU A 301 4.38 -28.99 17.80
C GLU A 301 3.56 -27.96 16.99
N GLY A 302 2.30 -27.74 17.38
CA GLY A 302 1.36 -26.89 16.64
C GLY A 302 1.84 -25.44 16.41
N GLU A 303 2.38 -24.78 17.44
CA GLU A 303 2.87 -23.40 17.32
C GLU A 303 4.06 -23.28 16.36
N ARG A 304 5.02 -24.20 16.49
CA ARG A 304 6.21 -24.25 15.63
C ARG A 304 5.83 -24.56 14.18
N ARG A 305 4.87 -25.46 13.97
CA ARG A 305 4.31 -25.78 12.65
C ARG A 305 3.70 -24.53 12.00
N ALA A 306 2.87 -23.78 12.73
CA ALA A 306 2.24 -22.57 12.20
C ALA A 306 3.29 -21.53 11.78
N HIS A 307 4.30 -21.30 12.62
CA HIS A 307 5.39 -20.37 12.32
C HIS A 307 6.21 -20.80 11.09
N LEU A 308 6.65 -22.06 11.02
CA LEU A 308 7.43 -22.55 9.88
C LEU A 308 6.60 -22.58 8.59
N PHE A 309 5.30 -22.88 8.68
CA PHE A 309 4.41 -22.86 7.52
C PHE A 309 4.27 -21.44 6.97
N HIS A 310 4.05 -20.46 7.85
CA HIS A 310 4.02 -19.06 7.43
C HIS A 310 5.34 -18.63 6.78
N LYS A 311 6.49 -18.99 7.38
CA LYS A 311 7.81 -18.68 6.81
C LYS A 311 8.02 -19.32 5.42
N LEU A 312 7.60 -20.56 5.26
CA LEU A 312 7.65 -21.28 3.99
C LEU A 312 6.79 -20.61 2.92
N VAL A 313 5.53 -20.28 3.25
CA VAL A 313 4.60 -19.58 2.35
C VAL A 313 5.17 -18.22 1.92
N THR A 314 5.66 -17.42 2.88
CA THR A 314 6.27 -16.11 2.59
C THR A 314 7.48 -16.24 1.67
N MET A 315 8.33 -17.27 1.88
CA MET A 315 9.50 -17.50 1.05
C MET A 315 9.11 -17.92 -0.37
N PHE A 316 8.25 -18.94 -0.52
CA PHE A 316 7.83 -19.44 -1.83
C PHE A 316 7.07 -18.40 -2.65
N ARG A 317 6.18 -17.61 -2.02
CA ARG A 317 5.44 -16.52 -2.69
C ARG A 317 6.34 -15.35 -3.11
N GLY A 318 7.47 -15.16 -2.43
CA GLY A 318 8.44 -14.15 -2.78
C GLY A 318 9.46 -14.61 -3.83
N MET A 319 9.55 -15.91 -4.13
CA MET A 319 10.48 -16.42 -5.15
C MET A 319 10.02 -16.04 -6.54
N LYS A 320 10.96 -15.63 -7.39
CA LYS A 320 10.72 -15.47 -8.83
C LYS A 320 10.49 -16.81 -9.48
N THR A 321 9.77 -16.82 -10.60
CA THR A 321 9.47 -18.03 -11.38
C THR A 321 10.72 -18.86 -11.73
N GLU A 322 11.83 -18.18 -12.06
CA GLU A 322 13.12 -18.81 -12.38
C GLU A 322 13.72 -19.63 -11.21
N THR A 323 13.45 -19.21 -9.97
CA THR A 323 13.89 -19.89 -8.75
C THR A 323 12.87 -20.91 -8.26
N LEU A 324 11.58 -20.57 -8.36
CA LEU A 324 10.47 -21.38 -7.86
C LEU A 324 10.22 -22.63 -8.71
N SER A 325 10.20 -22.47 -10.03
CA SER A 325 9.89 -23.57 -10.97
C SER A 325 10.77 -24.82 -10.77
N PRO A 326 12.11 -24.72 -10.63
CA PRO A 326 12.95 -25.89 -10.34
C PRO A 326 12.83 -26.41 -8.90
N ALA A 327 12.24 -25.66 -7.96
CA ALA A 327 12.02 -26.11 -6.58
C ALA A 327 10.77 -27.02 -6.45
N ILE A 328 9.77 -26.84 -7.32
CA ILE A 328 8.47 -27.52 -7.24
C ILE A 328 8.60 -29.05 -7.28
N PRO A 329 9.34 -29.68 -8.24
CA PRO A 329 9.41 -31.15 -8.30
C PRO A 329 10.02 -31.76 -7.03
N GLU A 330 11.03 -31.11 -6.46
CA GLU A 330 11.68 -31.54 -5.22
C GLU A 330 10.78 -31.33 -4.00
N ALA A 331 10.03 -30.22 -3.96
CA ALA A 331 9.06 -29.96 -2.92
C ALA A 331 7.93 -31.03 -2.89
N ILE A 332 7.41 -31.39 -4.07
CA ILE A 332 6.42 -32.45 -4.23
C ILE A 332 6.95 -33.81 -3.74
N ALA A 333 8.24 -34.09 -3.94
CA ALA A 333 8.88 -35.30 -3.46
C ALA A 333 9.01 -35.34 -1.93
N VAL A 334 9.22 -34.19 -1.29
CA VAL A 334 9.25 -34.07 0.19
C VAL A 334 7.85 -34.21 0.77
N SER A 335 6.90 -33.38 0.33
CA SER A 335 5.51 -33.46 0.80
C SER A 335 4.56 -32.83 -0.20
N ARG A 336 3.76 -33.68 -0.85
CA ARG A 336 2.72 -33.23 -1.79
C ARG A 336 1.71 -32.31 -1.14
N VAL A 337 1.23 -32.67 0.05
CA VAL A 337 0.16 -31.95 0.75
C VAL A 337 0.60 -30.53 1.09
N LEU A 338 1.77 -30.39 1.73
CA LEU A 338 2.31 -29.08 2.10
C LEU A 338 2.65 -28.24 0.88
N THR A 339 3.22 -28.85 -0.15
CA THR A 339 3.58 -28.19 -1.40
C THR A 339 2.34 -27.62 -2.11
N TYR A 340 1.24 -28.38 -2.16
CA TYR A 340 -0.02 -27.87 -2.71
C TYR A 340 -0.66 -26.77 -1.84
N GLN A 341 -0.51 -26.83 -0.52
CA GLN A 341 -0.99 -25.76 0.38
C GLN A 341 -0.21 -24.44 0.20
N VAL A 342 1.06 -24.54 -0.18
CA VAL A 342 1.96 -23.37 -0.38
C VAL A 342 1.82 -22.77 -1.78
N LEU A 343 1.74 -23.60 -2.82
CA LEU A 343 1.80 -23.20 -4.24
C LEU A 343 0.45 -22.86 -4.90
N ALA A 344 -0.61 -22.75 -4.10
CA ALA A 344 -2.01 -22.97 -4.49
C ALA A 344 -2.64 -22.04 -5.56
N GLN A 345 -1.93 -21.17 -6.27
CA GLN A 345 -2.51 -20.37 -7.39
C GLN A 345 -1.68 -20.47 -8.67
N GLU A 346 -0.40 -20.09 -8.65
CA GLU A 346 0.46 -20.14 -9.84
C GLU A 346 0.64 -21.56 -10.41
N VAL A 347 0.73 -22.56 -9.53
CA VAL A 347 0.92 -23.96 -9.94
C VAL A 347 -0.38 -24.61 -10.35
N LEU A 348 -1.52 -24.16 -9.82
CA LEU A 348 -2.81 -24.65 -10.29
C LEU A 348 -3.06 -24.25 -11.74
N MET A 349 -2.65 -23.04 -12.13
CA MET A 349 -2.75 -22.63 -13.53
C MET A 349 -1.86 -23.52 -14.41
N GLN A 350 -0.63 -23.81 -13.98
CA GLN A 350 0.25 -24.74 -14.71
C GLN A 350 -0.33 -26.16 -14.81
N VAL A 351 -0.89 -26.70 -13.72
CA VAL A 351 -1.53 -28.03 -13.70
C VAL A 351 -2.78 -28.05 -14.57
N LEU A 352 -3.56 -26.98 -14.60
CA LEU A 352 -4.73 -26.85 -15.46
C LEU A 352 -4.32 -26.83 -16.94
N LEU A 353 -3.28 -26.08 -17.29
CA LEU A 353 -2.82 -25.88 -18.66
C LEU A 353 -1.97 -27.05 -19.19
N ASP A 354 -1.45 -27.91 -18.33
CA ASP A 354 -0.69 -29.10 -18.71
C ASP A 354 -1.60 -30.20 -19.29
N SER A 355 -1.59 -30.34 -20.62
CA SER A 355 -2.33 -31.38 -21.34
C SER A 355 -1.90 -32.81 -21.01
N THR A 356 -0.73 -33.02 -20.39
CA THR A 356 -0.26 -34.34 -19.96
C THR A 356 -0.80 -34.74 -18.58
N SER A 357 -1.36 -33.78 -17.84
CA SER A 357 -1.93 -34.02 -16.51
C SER A 357 -3.30 -34.74 -16.59
N PRO A 358 -3.59 -35.67 -15.66
CA PRO A 358 -4.88 -36.36 -15.61
C PRO A 358 -6.07 -35.40 -15.49
N VAL A 359 -7.15 -35.68 -16.21
CA VAL A 359 -8.40 -34.89 -16.26
C VAL A 359 -8.91 -34.49 -14.88
N GLN A 360 -8.93 -35.41 -13.92
CA GLN A 360 -9.42 -35.15 -12.57
C GLN A 360 -8.57 -34.12 -11.82
N LYS A 361 -7.24 -34.11 -12.05
CA LYS A 361 -6.33 -33.12 -11.44
C LYS A 361 -6.51 -31.75 -12.07
N ARG A 362 -6.69 -31.71 -13.40
CA ARG A 362 -6.95 -30.47 -14.15
C ARG A 362 -8.27 -29.83 -13.71
N ILE A 363 -9.33 -30.63 -13.58
CA ILE A 363 -10.64 -30.17 -13.08
C ILE A 363 -10.54 -29.69 -11.62
N ALA A 364 -9.83 -30.42 -10.75
CA ALA A 364 -9.63 -29.99 -9.37
C ALA A 364 -8.85 -28.67 -9.28
N ALA A 365 -7.78 -28.52 -10.07
CA ALA A 365 -7.02 -27.27 -10.15
C ALA A 365 -7.87 -26.10 -10.64
N TYR A 366 -8.67 -26.31 -11.68
CA TYR A 366 -9.65 -25.34 -12.16
C TYR A 366 -10.66 -24.92 -11.09
N LEU A 367 -11.26 -25.88 -10.37
CA LEU A 367 -12.24 -25.59 -9.33
C LEU A 367 -11.66 -24.80 -8.16
N VAL A 368 -10.37 -24.97 -7.86
CA VAL A 368 -9.70 -24.18 -6.83
C VAL A 368 -9.33 -22.79 -7.35
N LEU A 369 -8.88 -22.65 -8.60
CA LEU A 369 -8.61 -21.36 -9.25
C LEU A 369 -9.87 -20.48 -9.37
N MET A 370 -10.99 -21.06 -9.82
CA MET A 370 -12.22 -20.31 -10.08
C MET A 370 -12.96 -19.85 -8.83
N LYS A 371 -12.46 -20.17 -7.64
CA LYS A 371 -13.01 -19.66 -6.38
C LYS A 371 -12.59 -18.22 -6.06
N ASP A 372 -11.45 -17.75 -6.59
CA ASP A 372 -10.99 -16.34 -6.49
C ASP A 372 -10.01 -16.02 -7.64
N PRO A 373 -10.50 -15.95 -8.90
CA PRO A 373 -9.62 -15.86 -10.06
C PRO A 373 -9.12 -14.42 -10.29
N GLN A 374 -7.83 -14.26 -10.61
CA GLN A 374 -7.27 -12.96 -10.98
C GLN A 374 -7.58 -12.61 -12.45
N PRO A 375 -7.67 -11.32 -12.82
CA PRO A 375 -7.98 -10.92 -14.21
C PRO A 375 -7.03 -11.52 -15.26
N HIS A 376 -5.73 -11.63 -14.93
CA HIS A 376 -4.74 -12.25 -15.81
C HIS A 376 -4.91 -13.78 -15.92
N GLU A 377 -5.33 -14.45 -14.84
CA GLU A 377 -5.61 -15.88 -14.81
C GLU A 377 -6.86 -16.22 -15.62
N VAL A 378 -7.91 -15.39 -15.52
CA VAL A 378 -9.12 -15.52 -16.35
C VAL A 378 -8.77 -15.33 -17.82
N ALA A 379 -7.94 -14.33 -18.15
CA ALA A 379 -7.48 -14.10 -19.51
C ALA A 379 -6.65 -15.28 -20.04
N GLN A 380 -5.74 -15.83 -19.23
CA GLN A 380 -4.96 -17.02 -19.58
C GLN A 380 -5.84 -18.24 -19.79
N LEU A 381 -6.81 -18.47 -18.90
CA LEU A 381 -7.76 -19.57 -18.99
C LEU A 381 -8.64 -19.46 -20.24
N ALA A 382 -9.17 -18.26 -20.53
CA ALA A 382 -9.97 -18.00 -21.72
C ALA A 382 -9.18 -18.29 -23.01
N ASN A 383 -7.92 -17.86 -23.07
CA ASN A 383 -7.03 -18.15 -24.19
C ASN A 383 -6.76 -19.66 -24.31
N ALA A 384 -6.50 -20.36 -23.21
CA ALA A 384 -6.24 -21.79 -23.23
C ALA A 384 -7.46 -22.62 -23.65
N LEU A 385 -8.66 -22.24 -23.23
CA LEU A 385 -9.91 -22.96 -23.54
C LEU A 385 -10.22 -23.04 -25.04
N THR A 386 -9.79 -22.04 -25.82
CA THR A 386 -9.96 -22.08 -27.27
C THR A 386 -9.22 -23.27 -27.90
N ASN A 387 -8.03 -23.60 -27.37
CA ASN A 387 -7.13 -24.64 -27.88
C ASN A 387 -7.21 -25.98 -27.11
N GLU A 388 -8.05 -26.07 -26.08
CA GLU A 388 -8.21 -27.29 -25.27
C GLU A 388 -8.69 -28.48 -26.12
N GLN A 389 -7.93 -29.58 -26.07
CA GLN A 389 -8.20 -30.81 -26.81
C GLN A 389 -9.00 -31.82 -26.00
N ASP A 390 -8.88 -31.80 -24.67
CA ASP A 390 -9.63 -32.70 -23.79
C ASP A 390 -11.09 -32.25 -23.68
N LYS A 391 -11.99 -33.02 -24.29
CA LYS A 391 -13.42 -32.72 -24.35
C LYS A 391 -14.07 -32.69 -22.96
N GLN A 392 -13.58 -33.47 -21.99
CA GLN A 392 -14.15 -33.50 -20.64
C GLN A 392 -13.76 -32.25 -19.86
N VAL A 393 -12.48 -31.87 -19.88
CA VAL A 393 -12.01 -30.62 -19.25
C VAL A 393 -12.73 -29.42 -19.89
N LYS A 394 -12.77 -29.34 -21.22
CA LYS A 394 -13.41 -28.25 -21.95
C LYS A 394 -14.90 -28.12 -21.62
N SER A 395 -15.64 -29.24 -21.64
CA SER A 395 -17.08 -29.23 -21.34
C SER A 395 -17.37 -28.86 -19.89
N PHE A 396 -16.56 -29.34 -18.94
CA PHE A 396 -16.71 -29.02 -17.53
C PHE A 396 -16.51 -27.52 -17.26
N VAL A 397 -15.39 -26.98 -17.77
CA VAL A 397 -15.02 -25.57 -17.57
C VAL A 397 -16.04 -24.64 -18.21
N ILE A 398 -16.45 -24.89 -19.45
CA ILE A 398 -17.46 -24.06 -20.14
C ILE A 398 -18.79 -24.11 -19.38
N SER A 399 -19.24 -25.30 -18.95
CA SER A 399 -20.49 -25.43 -18.22
C SER A 399 -20.45 -24.70 -16.87
N HIS A 400 -19.35 -24.80 -16.13
CA HIS A 400 -19.20 -24.15 -14.84
C HIS A 400 -19.13 -22.62 -14.98
N ILE A 401 -18.38 -22.08 -15.95
CA ILE A 401 -18.36 -20.64 -16.27
C ILE A 401 -19.75 -20.15 -16.68
N THR A 402 -20.44 -20.88 -17.55
CA THR A 402 -21.80 -20.52 -18.00
C THR A 402 -22.77 -20.44 -16.82
N ASN A 403 -22.68 -21.39 -15.89
CA ASN A 403 -23.50 -21.41 -14.69
C ASN A 403 -23.20 -20.20 -13.77
N ILE A 404 -21.92 -19.86 -13.57
CA ILE A 404 -21.52 -18.68 -12.80
C ILE A 404 -22.08 -17.40 -13.43
N LEU A 405 -21.92 -17.23 -14.75
CA LEU A 405 -22.43 -16.05 -15.48
C LEU A 405 -23.96 -15.94 -15.48
N SER A 406 -24.66 -17.05 -15.30
CA SER A 406 -26.12 -17.08 -15.18
C SER A 406 -26.62 -16.96 -13.74
N SER A 407 -25.73 -16.99 -12.74
CA SER A 407 -26.09 -16.94 -11.33
C SER A 407 -26.42 -15.51 -10.88
N THR A 408 -27.44 -15.38 -10.04
CA THR A 408 -27.84 -14.11 -9.40
C THR A 408 -27.35 -14.00 -7.95
N GLU A 409 -26.52 -14.93 -7.49
CA GLU A 409 -26.01 -14.94 -6.10
C GLU A 409 -24.91 -13.90 -5.89
N PRO A 410 -24.89 -13.18 -4.74
CA PRO A 410 -23.91 -12.12 -4.47
C PRO A 410 -22.45 -12.58 -4.55
N GLU A 411 -22.18 -13.85 -4.24
CA GLU A 411 -20.85 -14.49 -4.27
C GLU A 411 -20.31 -14.71 -5.70
N THR A 412 -21.14 -14.53 -6.73
CA THR A 412 -20.79 -14.73 -8.15
C THR A 412 -20.62 -13.43 -8.95
N GLN A 413 -20.77 -12.26 -8.32
CA GLN A 413 -20.75 -10.94 -8.99
C GLN A 413 -19.41 -10.18 -8.89
N GLY A 414 -18.32 -10.86 -8.53
CA GLY A 414 -17.00 -10.26 -8.22
C GLY A 414 -16.05 -10.09 -9.40
#